data_AF-A0A4Y2J9S9-F1
#
_entry.id   AF-A0A4Y2J9S9-F1
#
_cell.length_a   1.000
_cell.length_b   1.000
_cell.length_c   1.000
_cell.angle_alpha   90.00
_cell.angle_beta   90.00
_cell.angle_gamma   90.00
#
_symmetry.space_group_name_H-M   'P 1'
#
loop_
_entity.id
_entity.type
_entity.pdbx_description
1 polymer ?
#
loop_
_entity_poly.entity_id
_entity_poly.type
_entity_poly.pdbx_seq_one_letter_code
_entity_poly.pdbx_strand_id
1 'polypeptide(L)'
;MGNRKLHLQTIVKMLPYFHASGNFSYAKCAHLYLQDMEDFKSIMGAEEYEKFTTQGKFTIRRTFKSWFGTWSDMTIEKSLMENMKPFGCLTHGRCVNDSELAGRTQGMTAL
;
A
#
# COMPACT_ATOMS: atom_id res chain seq x y z
N MET A 1 14.68 8.93 3.07
CA MET A 1 13.30 9.27 2.68
C MET A 1 12.91 8.36 1.53
N GLY A 2 11.64 7.95 1.43
CA GLY A 2 11.17 7.14 0.30
C GLY A 2 11.12 7.97 -0.97
N ASN A 3 11.57 7.41 -2.10
CA ASN A 3 11.52 8.07 -3.40
C ASN A 3 10.51 7.35 -4.30
N ARG A 4 9.32 7.97 -4.47
CA ARG A 4 8.23 7.43 -5.28
C ARG A 4 8.63 7.26 -6.76
N LYS A 5 9.33 8.24 -7.33
CA LYS A 5 9.75 8.19 -8.75
C LYS A 5 10.67 7.00 -9.01
N LEU A 6 11.64 6.78 -8.11
CA LEU A 6 12.53 5.63 -8.18
C LEU A 6 11.79 4.30 -8.01
N HIS A 7 10.77 4.28 -7.15
CA HIS A 7 9.92 3.11 -6.96
C HIS A 7 9.15 2.74 -8.25
N LEU A 8 8.49 3.70 -8.89
CA LEU A 8 7.78 3.48 -10.17
C LEU A 8 8.73 3.01 -11.27
N GLN A 9 9.91 3.62 -11.39
CA GLN A 9 10.94 3.19 -12.34
C GLN A 9 11.40 1.74 -12.09
N THR A 10 11.46 1.33 -10.83
CA THR A 10 11.83 -0.04 -10.46
C THR A 10 10.75 -1.03 -10.89
N ILE A 11 9.47 -0.69 -10.71
CA ILE A 11 8.34 -1.54 -11.15
C ILE A 11 8.35 -1.70 -12.67
N VAL A 12 8.56 -0.61 -13.41
CA VAL A 12 8.69 -0.67 -14.88
C VAL A 12 9.80 -1.62 -15.30
N LYS A 13 10.95 -1.58 -14.63
CA LYS A 13 12.07 -2.49 -14.89
C LYS A 13 11.79 -3.93 -14.48
N MET A 14 10.89 -4.17 -13.53
CA MET A 14 10.48 -5.50 -13.06
C MET A 14 9.44 -6.17 -13.96
N LEU A 15 8.67 -5.39 -14.74
CA LEU A 15 7.63 -5.93 -15.63
C LEU A 15 8.12 -7.06 -16.56
N PRO A 16 9.27 -6.94 -17.27
CA PRO A 16 9.78 -8.03 -18.11
C PRO A 16 10.06 -9.32 -17.32
N TYR A 17 10.51 -9.20 -16.08
CA TYR A 17 10.76 -10.36 -15.22
C TYR A 17 9.46 -11.04 -14.79
N PHE A 18 8.40 -10.28 -14.49
CA PHE A 18 7.10 -10.85 -14.17
C PHE A 18 6.48 -11.59 -15.36
N HIS A 19 6.66 -11.06 -16.57
CA HIS A 19 6.26 -11.75 -17.80
C HIS A 19 7.08 -13.00 -18.05
N ALA A 20 8.41 -12.92 -17.93
CA ALA A 20 9.31 -14.05 -18.16
C ALA A 20 9.12 -15.19 -17.16
N SER A 21 8.78 -14.87 -15.90
CA SER A 21 8.53 -15.87 -14.86
C SER A 21 7.13 -16.48 -14.91
N GLY A 22 6.27 -16.07 -15.86
CA GLY A 22 4.88 -16.51 -15.93
C GLY A 22 3.96 -15.95 -14.83
N ASN A 23 4.40 -14.92 -14.09
CA ASN A 23 3.62 -14.28 -13.04
C ASN A 23 2.67 -13.24 -13.63
N PHE A 24 1.76 -13.68 -14.50
CA PHE A 24 0.88 -12.80 -15.27
C PHE A 24 -0.05 -11.96 -14.39
N SER A 25 -0.52 -12.49 -13.25
CA SER A 25 -1.33 -11.72 -12.29
C SER A 25 -0.55 -10.55 -11.72
N TYR A 26 0.72 -10.75 -11.33
CA TYR A 26 1.58 -9.68 -10.84
C TYR A 26 1.93 -8.68 -11.94
N ALA A 27 2.18 -9.15 -13.17
CA ALA A 27 2.41 -8.25 -14.30
C ALA A 27 1.19 -7.36 -14.57
N LYS A 28 -0.01 -7.95 -14.58
CA LYS A 28 -1.28 -7.21 -14.73
C LYS A 28 -1.47 -6.18 -13.61
N CYS A 29 -1.31 -6.59 -12.36
CA CYS A 29 -1.43 -5.67 -11.22
C CYS A 29 -0.38 -4.56 -11.27
N ALA A 30 0.86 -4.86 -11.67
CA ALA A 30 1.91 -3.87 -11.83
C ALA A 30 1.57 -2.83 -12.92
N HIS A 31 0.96 -3.25 -14.03
CA HIS A 31 0.48 -2.32 -15.06
C HIS A 31 -0.64 -1.41 -14.55
N LEU A 32 -1.65 -1.98 -13.88
CA LEU A 32 -2.75 -1.20 -13.29
C LEU A 32 -2.21 -0.19 -12.27
N TYR A 33 -1.33 -0.65 -11.38
CA TYR A 33 -0.68 0.22 -10.40
C TYR A 33 0.06 1.39 -11.04
N LEU A 34 0.78 1.18 -12.14
CA LEU A 34 1.47 2.25 -12.86
C LEU A 34 0.48 3.26 -13.47
N GLN A 35 -0.64 2.79 -14.03
CA GLN A 35 -1.70 3.65 -14.57
C GLN A 35 -2.36 4.48 -13.47
N ASP A 36 -2.81 3.82 -12.41
CA ASP A 36 -3.45 4.46 -11.25
C ASP A 36 -2.52 5.51 -10.62
N MET A 37 -1.21 5.26 -10.60
CA MET A 37 -0.21 6.19 -10.07
C MET A 37 0.00 7.43 -10.97
N GLU A 38 -0.17 7.33 -12.28
CA GLU A 38 -0.16 8.52 -13.16
C GLU A 38 -1.44 9.34 -12.97
N ASP A 39 -2.58 8.66 -12.91
CA ASP A 39 -3.89 9.29 -12.72
C ASP A 39 -4.04 9.91 -11.32
N PHE A 40 -3.33 9.37 -10.32
CA PHE A 40 -3.32 9.88 -8.95
C PHE A 40 -2.95 11.36 -8.84
N LYS A 41 -2.12 11.86 -9.77
CA LYS A 41 -1.76 13.29 -9.84
C LYS A 41 -2.98 14.19 -10.15
N SER A 42 -3.96 13.67 -10.88
CA SER A 42 -5.19 14.39 -11.23
C SER A 42 -6.24 14.37 -10.11
N ILE A 43 -6.21 13.33 -9.28
CA ILE A 43 -7.18 13.10 -8.20
C ILE A 43 -6.78 13.87 -6.93
N MET A 44 -5.49 13.94 -6.62
CA MET A 44 -4.97 14.56 -5.40
C MET A 44 -4.67 16.05 -5.61
N GLY A 45 -4.89 16.87 -4.57
CA GLY A 45 -4.50 18.28 -4.59
C GLY A 45 -2.98 18.46 -4.75
N ALA A 46 -2.56 19.49 -5.49
CA ALA A 46 -1.14 19.71 -5.83
C ALA A 46 -0.21 19.78 -4.60
N GLU A 47 -0.66 20.40 -3.52
CA GLU A 47 0.10 20.51 -2.26
C GLU A 47 0.28 19.15 -1.56
N GLU A 48 -0.78 18.34 -1.51
CA GLU A 48 -0.73 17.00 -0.92
C GLU A 48 0.14 16.06 -1.75
N TYR A 49 0.05 16.16 -3.08
CA TYR A 49 0.88 15.40 -4.00
C TYR A 49 2.37 15.73 -3.84
N GLU A 50 2.72 17.01 -3.63
CA GLU A 50 4.09 17.43 -3.35
C GLU A 50 4.57 16.90 -2.00
N LYS A 51 3.75 17.00 -0.94
CA LYS A 51 4.06 16.41 0.38
C LYS A 51 4.27 14.89 0.27
N PHE A 52 3.48 14.21 -0.55
CA PHE A 52 3.58 12.77 -0.76
C PHE A 52 4.85 12.37 -1.51
N THR A 53 5.20 13.13 -2.56
CA THR A 53 6.31 12.82 -3.48
C THR A 53 7.66 13.33 -2.95
N THR A 54 7.73 14.61 -2.56
CA THR A 54 8.98 15.32 -2.25
C THR A 54 9.36 15.18 -0.77
N GLN A 55 8.38 15.23 0.14
CA GLN A 55 8.65 15.11 1.58
C GLN A 55 8.76 13.65 2.05
N GLY A 56 8.67 12.68 1.13
CA GLY A 56 8.89 11.26 1.41
C GLY A 56 7.79 10.60 2.25
N LYS A 57 6.59 11.20 2.33
CA LYS A 57 5.44 10.66 3.07
C LYS A 57 4.84 9.39 2.42
N PHE A 58 5.30 9.02 1.23
CA PHE A 58 5.02 7.73 0.59
C PHE A 58 5.41 6.50 1.44
N THR A 59 6.44 6.64 2.29
CA THR A 59 6.94 5.54 3.13
C THR A 59 6.74 5.80 4.61
N ILE A 60 6.18 4.83 5.31
CA ILE A 60 6.11 4.80 6.77
C ILE A 60 7.40 4.17 7.30
N ARG A 61 8.06 4.86 8.23
CA ARG A 61 9.29 4.38 8.88
C ARG A 61 9.02 4.17 10.36
N ARG A 62 9.20 2.93 10.83
CA ARG A 62 9.22 2.60 12.27
C ARG A 62 10.61 2.73 12.89
N THR A 63 11.65 2.92 12.06
CA THR A 63 13.05 2.97 12.50
C THR A 63 13.85 4.00 11.70
N PHE A 64 14.83 4.64 12.34
CA PHE A 64 15.66 5.70 11.75
C PHE A 64 16.73 5.21 10.76
N LYS A 65 16.84 3.90 10.49
CA LYS A 65 17.79 3.34 9.51
C LYS A 65 17.44 3.72 8.08
N SER A 66 18.44 4.03 7.26
CA SER A 66 18.27 4.36 5.84
C SER A 66 17.63 3.21 5.07
N TRP A 67 16.76 3.53 4.09
CA TRP A 67 16.04 2.58 3.24
C TRP A 67 15.10 1.59 3.95
N PHE A 68 14.86 1.78 5.25
CA PHE A 68 14.02 0.92 6.08
C PHE A 68 12.55 1.36 6.14
N GLY A 69 12.07 2.00 5.07
CA GLY A 69 10.69 2.50 4.96
C GLY A 69 9.83 1.51 4.17
N THR A 70 8.69 1.13 4.75
CA THR A 70 7.66 0.38 4.03
C THR A 70 6.72 1.38 3.38
N TRP A 71 6.30 1.14 2.14
CA TRP A 71 5.23 1.90 1.52
C TRP A 71 3.95 1.90 2.38
N SER A 72 3.24 3.04 2.37
CA SER A 72 2.07 3.25 3.23
C SER A 72 0.98 2.20 2.98
N ASP A 73 0.73 1.87 1.71
CA ASP A 73 -0.32 0.95 1.30
C ASP A 73 -0.16 -0.45 1.91
N MET A 74 1.01 -1.09 1.74
CA MET A 74 1.31 -2.36 2.40
C MET A 74 1.29 -2.29 3.93
N THR A 75 1.59 -1.13 4.51
CA THR A 75 1.46 -0.97 5.95
C THR A 75 -0.02 -1.01 6.35
N ILE A 76 -0.89 -0.35 5.59
CA ILE A 76 -2.35 -0.37 5.77
C ILE A 76 -2.86 -1.80 5.57
N GLU A 77 -2.57 -2.44 4.43
CA GLU A 77 -2.98 -3.82 4.13
C GLU A 77 -2.53 -4.78 5.22
N LYS A 78 -1.26 -4.72 5.62
CA LYS A 78 -0.72 -5.59 6.66
C LYS A 78 -1.39 -5.34 8.00
N SER A 79 -1.57 -4.08 8.40
CA SER A 79 -2.22 -3.74 9.66
C SER A 79 -3.69 -4.17 9.70
N LEU A 80 -4.40 -3.98 8.57
CA LEU A 80 -5.76 -4.45 8.39
C LEU A 80 -5.80 -5.97 8.51
N MET A 81 -4.97 -6.69 7.75
CA MET A 81 -4.93 -8.14 7.77
C MET A 81 -4.57 -8.70 9.14
N GLU A 82 -3.61 -8.09 9.85
CA GLU A 82 -3.22 -8.48 11.21
C GLU A 82 -4.38 -8.35 12.20
N ASN A 83 -5.15 -7.27 12.12
CA ASN A 83 -6.36 -7.08 12.93
C ASN A 83 -7.48 -8.07 12.57
N MET A 84 -7.57 -8.48 11.29
CA MET A 84 -8.62 -9.38 10.80
C MET A 84 -8.32 -10.86 11.01
N LYS A 85 -7.03 -11.25 10.99
CA LYS A 85 -6.55 -12.64 11.04
C LYS A 85 -6.97 -13.43 12.29
N PRO A 86 -6.90 -12.90 13.53
CA PRO A 86 -7.26 -13.68 14.72
C PRO A 86 -8.74 -14.10 14.76
N PHE A 87 -9.62 -13.42 14.01
CA PHE A 87 -11.05 -13.71 14.00
C PHE A 87 -11.48 -14.67 12.88
N GLY A 88 -10.55 -15.09 12.01
CA GLY A 88 -10.82 -15.98 10.89
C GLY A 88 -11.82 -15.43 9.86
N CYS A 89 -12.24 -14.17 9.99
CA CYS A 89 -13.35 -13.57 9.27
C CYS A 89 -13.09 -13.55 7.74
N LEU A 90 -12.05 -12.85 7.30
CA LEU A 90 -11.67 -12.78 5.87
C LEU A 90 -11.01 -14.07 5.36
N THR A 91 -10.36 -14.85 6.24
CA THR A 91 -9.65 -16.08 5.85
C THR A 91 -10.55 -17.31 5.74
N HIS A 92 -11.70 -17.33 6.42
CA HIS A 92 -12.69 -18.42 6.37
C HIS A 92 -14.04 -17.98 5.75
N GLY A 93 -14.08 -16.82 5.09
CA GLY A 93 -15.25 -16.37 4.32
C GLY A 93 -16.46 -15.91 5.14
N ARG A 94 -16.28 -15.45 6.38
CA ARG A 94 -17.37 -14.86 7.17
C ARG A 94 -17.44 -13.35 6.91
N CYS A 95 -18.64 -12.82 6.69
CA CYS A 95 -18.85 -11.38 6.57
C CYS A 95 -18.63 -10.67 7.91
N VAL A 96 -18.11 -9.44 7.86
CA VAL A 96 -17.95 -8.56 9.03
C VAL A 96 -19.31 -8.05 9.48
N ASN A 97 -19.67 -8.24 10.75
CA ASN A 97 -20.86 -7.61 11.33
C ASN A 97 -20.52 -6.18 11.82
N ASP A 98 -21.50 -5.28 11.79
CA ASP A 98 -21.32 -3.86 12.19
C ASP A 98 -20.76 -3.69 13.61
N SER A 99 -21.12 -4.59 14.53
CA SER A 99 -20.60 -4.63 15.90
C SER A 99 -19.09 -4.93 15.95
N GLU A 100 -18.59 -5.77 15.04
CA GLU A 100 -17.15 -6.06 14.91
C GLU A 100 -16.40 -4.89 14.27
N LEU A 101 -17.05 -4.16 13.35
CA LEU A 101 -16.49 -2.95 12.73
C LEU A 101 -16.35 -1.81 13.75
N ALA A 102 -17.36 -1.63 14.62
CA ALA A 102 -17.37 -0.59 15.66
C ALA A 102 -16.29 -0.82 16.74
N GLY A 103 -16.03 -2.07 17.13
CA GLY A 103 -14.91 -2.39 18.02
C GLY A 103 -13.53 -2.12 17.38
N ARG A 104 -13.43 -2.24 16.05
CA ARG A 104 -12.18 -2.03 15.30
C ARG A 104 -11.81 -0.55 15.16
N THR A 105 -12.77 0.33 14.94
CA THR A 105 -12.49 1.78 14.88
C THR A 105 -11.99 2.32 16.22
N GLN A 106 -12.51 1.80 17.34
CA GLN A 106 -12.05 2.18 18.68
C GLN A 106 -10.59 1.76 18.95
N GLY A 107 -10.17 0.59 18.47
CA GLY A 107 -8.77 0.14 18.58
C GLY A 107 -7.79 0.92 17.71
N MET A 108 -8.25 1.50 16.60
CA MET A 108 -7.43 2.34 15.71
C MET A 108 -7.20 3.76 16.26
N THR A 109 -8.14 4.30 17.05
CA THR A 109 -8.02 5.62 17.69
C THR A 109 -7.22 5.62 18.99
N ALA A 110 -6.82 4.45 19.50
CA ALA A 110 -6.11 4.29 20.77
C ALA A 110 -4.57 4.30 20.65
N LEU A 111 -4.02 4.69 19.50
CA LEU A 111 -2.60 4.93 19.23
C LEU A 111 -2.36 6.41 18.91
#